data_AF-A0A961H3K7-F1
#
_entry.id   AF-A0A961H3K7-F1
#
_cell.length_a   1.000
_cell.length_b   1.000
_cell.length_c   1.000
_cell.angle_alpha   90.00
_cell.angle_beta   90.00
_cell.angle_gamma   90.00
#
_symmetry.space_group_name_H-M   'P 1'
#
loop_
_entity.id
_entity.type
_entity.pdbx_description
1 polymer ?
#
loop_
_entity_poly.entity_id
_entity_poly.type
_entity_poly.pdbx_seq_one_letter_code
_entity_poly.pdbx_strand_id
1 'polypeptide(L)'
;MADEPRWEEIFSSQPEGSPADATGTPPAPQSRREARDAENARSSARRVGKVRPPRAPRKPGGSKPPRDPGGTAPRRRRWIAWLVAVVAILGLAGGGAAYAWLNFEPQIRKVFGWELPPPDYEGQGTGEATIVIASGDTGVEVTNSLLDAGVIKSFDTFYNLLLVQKPPVEFFPGYYVLAQKMSSAAALAAIQDPSRRVERVALIPEGKSINQV
;
A
#
# COMPACT_ATOMS: atom_id res chain seq x y z
N MET A 1 37.06 50.01 18.44
CA MET A 1 36.71 48.68 18.97
C MET A 1 36.11 48.91 20.35
N ALA A 2 34.82 48.69 20.51
CA ALA A 2 34.13 48.81 21.79
C ALA A 2 33.86 47.39 22.30
N ASP A 3 34.32 47.11 23.52
CA ASP A 3 34.21 45.82 24.19
C ASP A 3 32.76 45.58 24.63
N GLU A 4 32.17 44.46 24.21
CA GLU A 4 30.81 44.08 24.61
C GLU A 4 30.79 43.45 26.03
N PRO A 5 29.81 43.80 26.87
CA PRO A 5 29.71 43.31 28.25
C PRO A 5 29.40 41.81 28.32
N ARG A 6 30.05 41.12 29.26
CA ARG A 6 30.01 39.65 29.40
C ARG A 6 28.72 39.22 30.11
N TRP A 7 28.05 38.22 29.53
CA TRP A 7 26.75 37.69 29.94
C TRP A 7 26.63 37.23 31.42
N GLU A 8 27.73 37.09 32.15
CA GLU A 8 27.74 36.64 33.55
C GLU A 8 27.50 37.76 34.59
N GLU A 9 27.60 39.04 34.21
CA GLU A 9 27.30 40.18 35.10
C GLU A 9 25.80 40.50 35.22
N ILE A 10 25.00 40.09 34.24
CA ILE A 10 23.55 40.34 34.21
C ILE A 10 22.80 39.43 35.20
N PHE A 11 23.28 38.20 35.41
CA PHE A 11 22.54 37.19 36.16
C PHE A 11 23.01 36.98 37.61
N SER A 12 24.04 37.69 38.06
CA SER A 12 24.63 37.52 39.39
C SER A 12 24.11 38.51 40.46
N SER A 13 23.17 39.40 40.11
CA SER A 13 22.72 40.49 41.00
C SER A 13 21.22 40.46 41.34
N GLN A 14 20.71 39.34 41.84
CA GLN A 14 19.40 39.35 42.50
C GLN A 14 19.47 38.81 43.94
N PRO A 15 19.12 39.63 44.95
CA PRO A 15 19.25 39.28 46.35
C PRO A 15 18.17 38.29 46.82
N GLU A 16 18.55 37.42 47.74
CA GLU A 16 17.65 36.51 48.46
C GLU A 16 16.58 37.28 49.26
N GLY A 17 15.34 36.79 49.21
CA GLY A 17 14.23 37.29 50.03
C GLY A 17 13.05 36.31 50.09
N SER A 18 12.98 35.50 51.15
CA SER A 18 11.71 35.09 51.79
C SER A 18 11.21 36.24 52.69
N PRO A 19 9.94 36.33 53.19
CA PRO A 19 8.87 35.33 53.29
C PRO A 19 7.43 35.85 52.93
N ALA A 20 6.41 34.96 52.96
CA ALA A 20 4.95 35.16 53.23
C ALA A 20 4.16 36.24 52.41
N ASP A 21 2.91 36.09 51.97
CA ASP A 21 1.75 35.38 52.50
C ASP A 21 0.60 35.39 51.44
N ALA A 22 -0.35 34.47 51.60
CA ALA A 22 -1.75 34.54 51.14
C ALA A 22 -2.12 34.72 49.63
N THR A 23 -2.25 33.60 48.90
CA THR A 23 -3.51 33.31 48.15
C THR A 23 -3.79 31.80 48.23
N GLY A 24 -4.83 31.45 48.99
CA GLY A 24 -5.16 30.08 49.36
C GLY A 24 -5.62 29.22 48.17
N THR A 25 -4.73 28.37 47.70
CA THR A 25 -5.09 27.14 46.98
C THR A 25 -5.03 25.99 47.99
N PRO A 26 -6.12 25.22 48.21
CA PRO A 26 -6.06 24.07 49.10
C PRO A 26 -5.01 23.08 48.58
N PRO A 27 -4.13 22.53 49.44
CA PRO A 27 -3.12 21.58 49.00
C PRO A 27 -3.79 20.35 48.37
N ALA A 28 -3.18 19.85 47.29
CA ALA A 28 -3.65 18.63 46.62
C ALA A 28 -3.66 17.45 47.62
N PRO A 29 -4.70 16.61 47.64
CA PRO A 29 -4.86 15.55 48.63
C PRO A 29 -3.74 14.52 48.48
N GLN A 30 -2.96 14.33 49.55
CA GLN A 30 -1.82 13.40 49.55
C GLN A 30 -2.25 11.95 49.85
N SER A 31 -3.52 11.73 50.21
CA SER A 31 -4.08 10.41 50.44
C SER A 31 -5.43 10.19 49.77
N ARG A 32 -5.72 8.93 49.42
CA ARG A 32 -6.98 8.51 48.78
C ARG A 32 -8.22 8.74 49.67
N ARG A 33 -8.06 8.86 51.00
CA ARG A 33 -9.15 9.18 51.92
C ARG A 33 -9.53 10.66 51.87
N GLU A 34 -8.55 11.56 51.89
CA GLU A 34 -8.80 13.01 51.84
C GLU A 34 -9.41 13.48 50.52
N ALA A 35 -9.09 12.81 49.41
CA ALA A 35 -9.72 13.06 48.11
C ALA A 35 -11.24 12.77 48.13
N ARG A 36 -11.69 11.75 48.87
CA ARG A 36 -13.12 11.41 49.00
C ARG A 36 -13.88 12.39 49.88
N ASP A 37 -13.26 12.89 50.94
CA ASP A 37 -13.90 13.86 51.84
C ASP A 37 -14.05 15.23 51.15
N ALA A 38 -13.08 15.62 50.32
CA ALA A 38 -13.17 16.84 49.49
C ALA A 38 -14.27 16.75 48.40
N GLU A 39 -14.50 15.56 47.84
CA GLU A 39 -15.57 15.33 46.84
C GLU A 39 -16.97 15.34 47.48
N ASN A 40 -17.11 14.78 48.69
CA ASN A 40 -18.34 14.81 49.46
C ASN A 40 -18.72 16.24 49.92
N ALA A 41 -17.73 17.07 50.27
CA ALA A 41 -17.97 18.48 50.61
C ALA A 41 -18.42 19.32 49.39
N ARG A 42 -17.92 18.99 48.18
CA ARG A 42 -18.33 19.68 46.94
C ARG A 42 -19.74 19.27 46.47
N SER A 43 -20.15 18.03 46.74
CA SER A 43 -21.48 17.53 46.35
C SER A 43 -22.61 17.99 47.29
N SER A 44 -22.32 18.26 48.56
CA SER A 44 -23.28 18.86 49.51
C SER A 44 -23.53 20.35 49.24
N ALA A 45 -22.50 21.11 48.81
CA ALA A 45 -22.63 22.52 48.42
C ALA A 45 -23.49 22.75 47.16
N ARG A 46 -23.66 21.72 46.30
CA ARG A 46 -24.46 21.81 45.06
C ARG A 46 -25.94 21.45 45.23
N ARG A 47 -26.36 20.96 46.41
CA ARG A 47 -27.75 20.55 46.70
C ARG A 47 -28.61 21.61 47.39
N VAL A 48 -28.07 22.77 47.76
CA VAL A 48 -28.83 23.87 48.35
C VAL A 48 -29.08 24.93 47.27
N GLY A 49 -30.09 24.71 46.44
CA GLY A 49 -30.35 25.61 45.31
C GLY A 49 -31.59 25.27 44.49
N LYS A 50 -32.73 25.01 45.14
CA LYS A 50 -34.04 25.08 44.46
C LYS A 50 -35.18 25.32 45.45
N VAL A 51 -35.25 26.56 45.96
CA VAL A 51 -36.45 27.05 46.64
C VAL A 51 -37.53 27.23 45.58
N ARG A 52 -38.63 26.50 45.74
CA ARG A 52 -39.85 26.55 44.91
C ARG A 52 -40.58 27.88 45.13
N PRO A 53 -40.99 28.64 44.10
CA PRO A 53 -41.90 29.77 44.31
C PRO A 53 -43.33 29.30 44.61
N PRO A 54 -44.13 30.08 45.37
CA PRO A 54 -45.46 29.70 45.80
C PRO A 54 -46.50 29.78 44.68
N ARG A 55 -47.52 28.94 44.84
CA ARG A 55 -48.61 28.65 43.90
C ARG A 55 -49.64 29.81 43.91
N ALA A 56 -49.89 30.42 42.76
CA ALA A 56 -50.99 31.38 42.59
C ALA A 56 -52.36 30.66 42.40
N PRO A 57 -53.49 31.27 42.80
CA PRO A 57 -54.78 30.62 42.84
C PRO A 57 -55.43 30.47 41.45
N ARG A 58 -56.17 29.36 41.28
CA ARG A 58 -56.91 28.98 40.08
C ARG A 58 -58.19 29.82 39.93
N LYS A 59 -58.42 30.40 38.75
CA LYS A 59 -59.76 30.77 38.23
C LYS A 59 -60.26 29.67 37.28
N PRO A 60 -61.49 29.16 37.41
CA PRO A 60 -62.08 28.25 36.43
C PRO A 60 -62.98 29.03 35.46
N GLY A 61 -62.89 28.72 34.16
CA GLY A 61 -63.90 29.14 33.19
C GLY A 61 -63.36 29.36 31.78
N GLY A 62 -63.98 28.71 30.79
CA GLY A 62 -63.90 29.12 29.39
C GLY A 62 -63.46 28.05 28.39
N SER A 63 -64.44 27.27 27.95
CA SER A 63 -64.52 26.46 26.73
C SER A 63 -63.77 26.95 25.48
N LYS A 64 -63.04 26.05 24.80
CA LYS A 64 -62.85 26.02 23.32
C LYS A 64 -62.54 24.59 22.80
N PRO A 65 -63.26 24.05 21.80
CA PRO A 65 -62.71 23.14 20.78
C PRO A 65 -62.17 23.99 19.59
N PRO A 66 -61.22 23.53 18.75
CA PRO A 66 -61.40 22.41 17.81
C PRO A 66 -60.19 21.46 17.71
N ARG A 67 -60.43 20.33 17.04
CA ARG A 67 -59.54 19.20 16.84
C ARG A 67 -58.93 19.30 15.45
N ASP A 68 -57.64 19.61 15.33
CA ASP A 68 -56.90 19.50 14.07
C ASP A 68 -56.37 18.07 13.90
N PRO A 69 -56.59 17.38 12.76
CA PRO A 69 -55.93 16.11 12.47
C PRO A 69 -54.55 16.41 11.88
N GLY A 70 -53.57 16.65 12.74
CA GLY A 70 -52.16 16.69 12.35
C GLY A 70 -51.69 15.30 11.94
N GLY A 71 -51.77 14.99 10.65
CA GLY A 71 -51.22 13.79 10.03
C GLY A 71 -49.71 13.69 10.29
N THR A 72 -49.33 12.93 11.31
CA THR A 72 -47.93 12.60 11.56
C THR A 72 -47.53 11.49 10.59
N ALA A 73 -46.88 11.87 9.49
CA ALA A 73 -46.17 10.93 8.63
C ALA A 73 -45.22 10.07 9.49
N PRO A 74 -45.19 8.73 9.30
CA PRO A 74 -44.58 7.83 10.27
C PRO A 74 -43.06 8.03 10.33
N ARG A 75 -42.56 8.41 11.52
CA ARG A 75 -41.14 8.55 11.88
C ARG A 75 -40.30 7.27 11.67
N ARG A 76 -40.91 6.15 11.27
CA ARG A 76 -40.24 4.86 10.98
C ARG A 76 -39.49 4.81 9.65
N ARG A 77 -39.58 5.79 8.75
CA ARG A 77 -38.84 5.79 7.47
C ARG A 77 -37.40 6.32 7.55
N ARG A 78 -37.05 7.05 8.62
CA ARG A 78 -35.75 7.73 8.73
C ARG A 78 -34.58 6.76 8.94
N TRP A 79 -34.78 5.68 9.71
CA TRP A 79 -33.73 4.67 9.91
C TRP A 79 -33.51 3.80 8.67
N ILE A 80 -34.57 3.53 7.90
CA ILE A 80 -34.48 2.83 6.61
C ILE A 80 -33.73 3.70 5.60
N ALA A 81 -34.02 5.00 5.53
CA ALA A 81 -33.29 5.93 4.68
C ALA A 81 -31.80 6.00 5.05
N TRP A 82 -31.47 5.95 6.34
CA TRP A 82 -30.10 5.92 6.82
C TRP A 82 -29.38 4.62 6.45
N LEU A 83 -30.05 3.47 6.60
CA LEU A 83 -29.54 2.17 6.21
C LEU A 83 -29.27 2.10 4.70
N VAL A 84 -30.21 2.58 3.88
CA VAL A 84 -30.04 2.66 2.42
C VAL A 84 -28.86 3.57 2.05
N ALA A 85 -28.69 4.71 2.73
CA ALA A 85 -27.55 5.59 2.49
C ALA A 85 -26.21 4.91 2.84
N VAL A 86 -26.14 4.20 3.97
CA VAL A 86 -24.94 3.44 4.36
C VAL A 86 -24.64 2.32 3.36
N VAL A 87 -25.66 1.57 2.93
CA VAL A 87 -25.50 0.51 1.92
C VAL A 87 -25.10 1.08 0.57
N ALA A 88 -25.63 2.24 0.17
CA ALA A 88 -25.24 2.92 -1.06
C ALA A 88 -23.77 3.39 -1.01
N ILE A 89 -23.32 3.93 0.11
CA ILE A 89 -21.92 4.33 0.31
C ILE A 89 -21.00 3.10 0.30
N LEU A 90 -21.38 2.02 1.00
CA LEU A 90 -20.61 0.77 0.99
C LEU A 90 -20.60 0.11 -0.39
N GLY A 91 -21.71 0.18 -1.13
CA GLY A 91 -21.81 -0.31 -2.50
C GLY A 91 -20.98 0.51 -3.48
N LEU A 92 -20.95 1.84 -3.33
CA LEU A 92 -20.10 2.73 -4.12
C LEU A 92 -18.62 2.58 -3.76
N ALA A 93 -18.29 2.42 -2.48
CA ALA A 93 -16.92 2.20 -2.04
C ALA A 93 -16.41 0.80 -2.45
N GLY A 94 -17.21 -0.25 -2.24
CA GLY A 94 -16.88 -1.62 -2.63
C GLY A 94 -16.87 -1.80 -4.15
N GLY A 95 -17.86 -1.22 -4.85
CA GLY A 95 -17.91 -1.22 -6.31
C GLY A 95 -16.81 -0.38 -6.94
N GLY A 96 -16.49 0.78 -6.36
CA GLY A 96 -15.37 1.62 -6.77
C GLY A 96 -14.02 0.94 -6.55
N ALA A 97 -13.83 0.27 -5.41
CA ALA A 97 -12.62 -0.50 -5.12
C ALA A 97 -12.48 -1.72 -6.05
N ALA A 98 -13.57 -2.46 -6.32
CA ALA A 98 -13.55 -3.57 -7.25
C ALA A 98 -13.29 -3.10 -8.69
N TYR A 99 -13.90 -2.00 -9.11
CA TYR A 99 -13.65 -1.40 -10.42
C TYR A 99 -12.22 -0.90 -10.56
N ALA A 100 -11.68 -0.22 -9.54
CA ALA A 100 -10.29 0.21 -9.52
C ALA A 100 -9.32 -0.98 -9.55
N TRP A 101 -9.59 -2.03 -8.78
CA TRP A 101 -8.76 -3.24 -8.77
C TRP A 101 -8.73 -3.93 -10.15
N LEU A 102 -9.89 -4.07 -10.80
CA LEU A 102 -10.00 -4.74 -12.10
C LEU A 102 -9.41 -3.92 -13.26
N ASN A 103 -9.41 -2.59 -13.17
CA ASN A 103 -8.97 -1.73 -14.27
C ASN A 103 -7.56 -1.13 -14.07
N PHE A 104 -7.06 -1.05 -12.83
CA PHE A 104 -5.80 -0.38 -12.49
C PHE A 104 -4.77 -1.32 -11.84
N GLU A 105 -4.95 -2.64 -11.93
CA GLU A 105 -4.03 -3.66 -11.39
C GLU A 105 -2.53 -3.39 -11.68
N PRO A 106 -2.09 -3.04 -12.91
CA PRO A 106 -0.68 -2.74 -13.17
C PRO A 106 -0.20 -1.37 -12.65
N GLN A 107 -1.09 -0.40 -12.45
CA GLN A 107 -0.73 0.96 -12.02
C GLN A 107 -0.71 1.08 -10.49
N ILE A 108 -1.60 0.37 -9.80
CA ILE A 108 -1.59 0.25 -8.35
C ILE A 108 -0.28 -0.42 -7.89
N ARG A 109 0.16 -1.49 -8.57
CA ARG A 109 1.43 -2.17 -8.28
C ARG A 109 2.66 -1.26 -8.38
N LYS A 110 2.70 -0.38 -9.39
CA LYS A 110 3.79 0.60 -9.59
C LYS A 110 3.83 1.68 -8.50
N VAL A 111 2.68 2.12 -8.00
CA VAL A 111 2.61 3.17 -6.96
C VAL A 111 2.97 2.65 -5.56
N PHE A 112 2.70 1.38 -5.26
CA PHE A 112 2.99 0.77 -3.96
C PHE A 112 4.42 0.21 -3.82
N GLY A 113 5.29 0.38 -4.83
CA GLY A 113 6.70 -0.03 -4.75
C GLY A 113 6.91 -1.55 -4.65
N TRP A 114 5.90 -2.35 -4.97
CA TRP A 114 6.03 -3.80 -5.12
C TRP A 114 6.48 -4.13 -6.54
N GLU A 115 7.68 -3.68 -6.92
CA GLU A 115 8.36 -4.17 -8.11
C GLU A 115 8.77 -5.62 -7.83
N LEU A 116 7.85 -6.57 -8.04
CA LEU A 116 8.25 -7.96 -8.13
C LEU A 116 9.26 -8.07 -9.27
N PRO A 117 10.35 -8.83 -9.09
CA PRO A 117 11.29 -9.07 -10.18
C PRO A 117 10.55 -9.58 -11.42
N PRO A 118 11.02 -9.23 -12.63
CA PRO A 118 10.45 -9.73 -13.86
C PRO A 118 10.24 -11.24 -13.78
N PRO A 119 9.08 -11.75 -14.21
CA PRO A 119 8.74 -13.15 -14.00
C PRO A 119 9.71 -14.04 -14.78
N ASP A 120 10.33 -15.02 -14.10
CA ASP A 120 11.15 -16.06 -14.72
C ASP A 120 10.54 -17.45 -14.49
N TYR A 121 11.00 -18.43 -15.26
CA TYR A 121 10.82 -19.84 -14.91
C TYR A 121 11.94 -20.28 -13.97
N GLU A 122 11.70 -21.38 -13.24
CA GLU A 122 12.69 -21.96 -12.35
C GLU A 122 13.18 -23.31 -12.90
N GLY A 123 14.48 -23.57 -12.73
CA GLY A 123 15.10 -24.84 -13.10
C GLY A 123 15.52 -24.95 -14.57
N GLN A 124 15.78 -26.19 -14.99
CA GLN A 124 16.34 -26.53 -16.32
C GLN A 124 15.28 -26.70 -17.40
N GLY A 125 14.00 -26.43 -17.11
CA GLY A 125 12.90 -26.62 -18.05
C GLY A 125 12.48 -28.07 -18.26
N THR A 126 11.40 -28.25 -19.02
CA THR A 126 10.83 -29.55 -19.41
C THR A 126 10.30 -29.47 -20.85
N GLY A 127 10.23 -30.60 -21.54
CA GLY A 127 9.83 -30.64 -22.95
C GLY A 127 10.96 -30.22 -23.89
N GLU A 128 10.62 -29.93 -25.14
CA GLU A 128 11.58 -29.64 -26.20
C GLU A 128 11.05 -28.47 -27.06
N ALA A 129 11.94 -27.52 -27.37
CA ALA A 129 11.70 -26.39 -28.25
C ALA A 129 12.94 -26.14 -29.12
N THR A 130 12.71 -25.89 -30.41
CA THR A 130 13.77 -25.57 -31.35
C THR A 130 13.75 -24.09 -31.65
N ILE A 131 14.89 -23.44 -31.49
CA ILE A 131 15.09 -22.05 -31.92
C ILE A 131 16.12 -21.97 -33.03
N VAL A 132 16.05 -20.90 -33.81
CA VAL A 132 17.02 -20.56 -34.84
C VAL A 132 17.63 -19.22 -34.46
N ILE A 133 18.96 -19.17 -34.42
CA ILE A 133 19.72 -17.93 -34.31
C ILE A 133 20.32 -17.66 -35.68
N ALA A 134 19.93 -16.55 -36.30
CA ALA A 134 20.47 -16.12 -37.58
C ALA A 134 21.77 -15.32 -37.40
N SER A 135 22.52 -15.18 -38.50
CA SER A 135 23.73 -14.35 -38.50
C SER A 135 23.35 -12.88 -38.37
N GLY A 136 23.92 -12.20 -37.37
CA GLY A 136 23.64 -10.81 -37.07
C GLY A 136 22.49 -10.59 -36.08
N ASP A 137 21.84 -11.66 -35.59
CA ASP A 137 20.86 -11.55 -34.51
C ASP A 137 21.52 -10.96 -33.26
N THR A 138 20.89 -9.96 -32.66
CA THR A 138 21.34 -9.37 -31.40
C THR A 138 20.68 -10.09 -30.23
N GLY A 139 21.11 -9.73 -29.01
CA GLY A 139 20.46 -10.22 -27.80
C GLY A 139 18.95 -9.98 -27.78
N VAL A 140 18.43 -8.93 -28.46
CA VAL A 140 17.00 -8.66 -28.56
C VAL A 140 16.28 -9.70 -29.41
N GLU A 141 16.77 -9.97 -30.62
CA GLU A 141 16.17 -10.95 -31.53
C GLU A 141 16.23 -12.36 -30.93
N VAL A 142 17.35 -12.74 -30.33
CA VAL A 142 17.49 -14.04 -29.65
C VAL A 142 16.51 -14.16 -28.48
N THR A 143 16.35 -13.10 -27.69
CA THR A 143 15.40 -13.10 -26.57
C THR A 143 13.96 -13.28 -27.06
N ASN A 144 13.58 -12.59 -28.14
CA ASN A 144 12.24 -12.74 -28.74
C ASN A 144 12.03 -14.17 -29.26
N SER A 145 13.00 -14.74 -29.97
CA SER A 145 12.94 -16.13 -30.45
C SER A 145 12.77 -17.12 -29.29
N LEU A 146 13.44 -16.89 -28.15
CA LEU A 146 13.29 -17.73 -26.96
C LEU A 146 11.91 -17.58 -26.29
N LEU A 147 11.38 -16.36 -26.26
CA LEU A 147 10.07 -16.07 -25.69
C LEU A 147 8.96 -16.70 -26.54
N ASP A 148 9.04 -16.54 -27.86
CA ASP A 148 8.09 -17.07 -28.83
C ASP A 148 8.08 -18.61 -28.82
N ALA A 149 9.25 -19.23 -28.65
CA ALA A 149 9.40 -20.67 -28.49
C ALA A 149 8.97 -21.20 -27.11
N GLY A 150 8.59 -20.32 -26.17
CA GLY A 150 8.18 -20.70 -24.81
C GLY A 150 9.32 -21.25 -23.96
N VAL A 151 10.57 -20.95 -24.30
CA VAL A 151 11.76 -21.35 -23.54
C VAL A 151 11.87 -20.49 -22.28
N ILE A 152 11.72 -19.17 -22.41
CA ILE A 152 11.77 -18.21 -21.29
C ILE A 152 10.39 -17.64 -20.98
N LYS A 153 10.21 -17.07 -19.78
CA LYS A 153 8.92 -16.52 -19.34
C LYS A 153 8.72 -15.05 -19.69
N SER A 154 9.80 -14.28 -19.65
CA SER A 154 9.77 -12.83 -19.85
C SER A 154 11.01 -12.35 -20.59
N PHE A 155 10.80 -11.43 -21.52
CA PHE A 155 11.87 -10.75 -22.24
C PHE A 155 12.81 -10.01 -21.30
N ASP A 156 12.24 -9.22 -20.37
CA ASP A 156 13.01 -8.34 -19.49
C ASP A 156 14.00 -9.13 -18.62
N THR A 157 13.61 -10.32 -18.15
CA THR A 157 14.47 -11.14 -17.29
C THR A 157 15.73 -11.57 -18.02
N PHE A 158 15.57 -12.11 -19.23
CA PHE A 158 16.69 -12.60 -20.02
C PHE A 158 17.54 -11.45 -20.56
N TYR A 159 16.91 -10.38 -21.06
CA TYR A 159 17.64 -9.22 -21.58
C TYR A 159 18.47 -8.54 -20.49
N ASN A 160 17.90 -8.32 -19.29
CA ASN A 160 18.66 -7.78 -18.16
C ASN A 160 19.84 -8.69 -17.78
N LEU A 161 19.67 -10.00 -17.86
CA LEU A 161 20.73 -10.98 -17.62
C LEU A 161 21.87 -10.86 -18.65
N LEU A 162 21.57 -10.52 -19.92
CA LEU A 162 22.60 -10.21 -20.92
C LEU A 162 23.38 -8.93 -20.60
N LEU A 163 22.71 -7.90 -20.08
CA LEU A 163 23.35 -6.62 -19.76
C LEU A 163 24.34 -6.69 -18.60
N VAL A 164 24.12 -7.59 -17.65
CA VAL A 164 24.99 -7.76 -16.47
C VAL A 164 26.15 -8.73 -16.70
N GLN A 165 26.09 -9.53 -17.77
CA GLN A 165 27.12 -10.52 -18.10
C GLN A 165 28.44 -9.87 -18.54
N LYS A 166 29.55 -10.45 -18.06
CA LYS A 166 30.91 -10.03 -18.42
C LYS A 166 31.79 -11.28 -18.60
N PRO A 167 32.37 -11.52 -19.79
CA PRO A 167 32.29 -10.71 -21.01
C PRO A 167 30.88 -10.67 -21.63
N PRO A 168 30.61 -9.73 -22.57
CA PRO A 168 29.36 -9.72 -23.32
C PRO A 168 29.10 -11.09 -23.97
N VAL A 169 27.85 -11.52 -23.94
CA VAL A 169 27.44 -12.79 -24.53
C VAL A 169 27.54 -12.68 -26.06
N GLU A 170 28.25 -13.62 -26.67
CA GLU A 170 28.28 -13.81 -28.12
C GLU A 170 27.33 -14.95 -28.49
N PHE A 171 26.48 -14.70 -29.49
CA PHE A 171 25.56 -15.70 -30.01
C PHE A 171 26.08 -16.24 -31.33
N PHE A 172 26.11 -17.56 -31.45
CA PHE A 172 26.53 -18.21 -32.69
C PHE A 172 25.30 -18.55 -33.54
N PRO A 173 25.35 -18.33 -34.86
CA PRO A 173 24.26 -18.71 -35.74
C PRO A 173 24.07 -20.22 -35.76
N GLY A 174 22.83 -20.71 -35.76
CA GLY A 174 22.53 -22.13 -35.85
C GLY A 174 21.17 -22.54 -35.30
N TYR A 175 20.93 -23.85 -35.30
CA TYR A 175 19.75 -24.47 -34.70
C TYR A 175 20.09 -24.97 -33.29
N TYR A 176 19.26 -24.61 -32.33
CA TYR A 176 19.41 -25.03 -30.94
C TYR A 176 18.14 -25.74 -30.49
N VAL A 177 18.33 -26.90 -29.85
CA VAL A 177 17.26 -27.63 -29.19
C VAL A 177 17.39 -27.39 -27.70
N LEU A 178 16.39 -26.74 -27.13
CA LEU A 178 16.32 -26.32 -25.74
C LEU A 178 15.10 -26.94 -25.08
N ALA A 179 15.06 -26.95 -23.74
CA ALA A 179 13.84 -27.32 -23.04
C ALA A 179 12.86 -26.14 -23.03
N GLN A 180 11.55 -26.41 -22.96
CA GLN A 180 10.58 -25.35 -22.69
C GLN A 180 10.61 -24.98 -21.21
N LYS A 181 10.17 -23.76 -20.87
CA LYS A 181 10.07 -23.29 -19.49
C LYS A 181 11.39 -23.36 -18.69
N MET A 182 12.51 -23.05 -19.34
CA MET A 182 13.82 -22.90 -18.69
C MET A 182 13.91 -21.56 -17.98
N SER A 183 14.65 -21.51 -16.86
CA SER A 183 15.07 -20.22 -16.32
C SER A 183 15.94 -19.47 -17.33
N SER A 184 15.93 -18.14 -17.25
CA SER A 184 16.69 -17.30 -18.18
C SER A 184 18.19 -17.61 -18.13
N ALA A 185 18.71 -17.90 -16.93
CA ALA A 185 20.10 -18.33 -16.74
C ALA A 185 20.38 -19.72 -17.34
N ALA A 186 19.46 -20.69 -17.19
CA ALA A 186 19.63 -22.02 -17.76
C ALA A 186 19.53 -22.01 -19.29
N ALA A 187 18.63 -21.22 -19.85
CA ALA A 187 18.51 -21.00 -21.29
C ALA A 187 19.79 -20.38 -21.85
N LEU A 188 20.34 -19.35 -21.20
CA LEU A 188 21.60 -18.74 -21.63
C LEU A 188 22.75 -19.76 -21.61
N ALA A 189 22.90 -20.50 -20.51
CA ALA A 189 23.92 -21.53 -20.39
C ALA A 189 23.76 -22.61 -21.47
N ALA A 190 22.53 -22.94 -21.86
CA ALA A 190 22.26 -23.92 -22.89
C ALA A 190 22.63 -23.45 -24.31
N ILE A 191 22.45 -22.16 -24.61
CA ILE A 191 22.82 -21.59 -25.92
C ILE A 191 24.34 -21.42 -26.03
N GLN A 192 25.01 -21.10 -24.92
CA GLN A 192 26.47 -20.98 -24.88
C GLN A 192 27.18 -22.34 -24.90
N ASP A 193 26.49 -23.43 -24.58
CA ASP A 193 27.04 -24.77 -24.66
C ASP A 193 27.09 -25.26 -26.11
N PRO A 194 28.27 -25.33 -26.75
CA PRO A 194 28.38 -25.74 -28.15
C PRO A 194 27.94 -27.19 -28.36
N SER A 195 27.92 -28.03 -27.32
CA SER A 195 27.44 -29.42 -27.42
C SER A 195 25.94 -29.54 -27.63
N ARG A 196 25.17 -28.48 -27.32
CA ARG A 196 23.71 -28.42 -27.51
C ARG A 196 23.31 -27.84 -28.86
N ARG A 197 24.27 -27.35 -29.63
CA ARG A 197 24.05 -26.92 -31.01
C ARG A 197 23.73 -28.15 -31.84
N VAL A 198 22.62 -28.12 -32.57
CA VAL A 198 22.26 -29.20 -33.48
C VAL A 198 23.10 -29.06 -34.74
N GLU A 199 24.34 -29.55 -34.66
CA GLU A 199 25.21 -29.75 -35.81
C GLU A 199 24.79 -31.05 -36.51
N ARG A 200 23.66 -31.01 -37.24
CA ARG A 200 23.33 -32.14 -38.12
C ARG A 200 24.23 -32.09 -39.35
N VAL A 201 25.25 -32.94 -39.27
CA VAL A 201 25.83 -33.76 -40.34
C VAL A 201 25.06 -33.56 -41.65
N ALA A 202 25.67 -32.86 -42.60
CA ALA A 202 25.24 -32.94 -43.98
C ALA A 202 25.36 -34.41 -44.38
N LEU A 203 24.24 -35.15 -44.41
CA LEU A 203 24.17 -36.34 -45.24
C LEU A 203 24.37 -35.84 -46.66
N ILE A 204 25.63 -35.85 -47.13
CA ILE A 204 25.91 -35.77 -48.55
C ILE A 204 25.36 -37.08 -49.09
N PRO A 205 24.25 -37.07 -49.86
CA PRO A 205 23.84 -38.28 -50.55
C PRO A 205 24.99 -38.64 -51.48
N GLU A 206 25.52 -39.83 -51.32
CA GLU A 206 26.63 -40.35 -52.13
C GLU A 206 26.11 -40.40 -53.57
N GLY A 207 26.49 -39.40 -54.39
CA GLY A 207 25.91 -39.18 -55.73
C GLY A 207 25.93 -37.74 -56.26
N LYS A 208 26.15 -36.70 -55.45
CA LYS A 208 26.38 -35.34 -55.98
C LYS A 208 27.82 -35.20 -56.48
N SER A 209 28.01 -35.01 -57.78
CA SER A 209 29.33 -34.74 -58.37
C SER A 209 29.81 -33.33 -58.00
N ILE A 210 31.14 -33.18 -57.95
CA ILE A 210 31.90 -32.00 -57.47
C ILE A 210 31.56 -30.66 -58.15
N ASN A 211 30.76 -30.64 -59.22
CA ASN A 211 30.44 -29.44 -59.98
C ASN A 211 29.18 -28.68 -59.52
N GLN A 212 28.56 -29.05 -58.39
CA GLN A 212 27.33 -28.38 -57.90
C GLN A 212 27.31 -28.09 -56.39
N VAL A 213 28.47 -27.86 -55.78
CA VAL A 213 28.56 -27.26 -54.43
C VAL A 213 29.14 -25.87 -54.56
#